data_AF-A0A1D6LF21-F1
#
_entry.id   AF-A0A1D6LF21-F1
#
_cell.length_a   1.000
_cell.length_b   1.000
_cell.length_c   1.000
_cell.angle_alpha   90.00
_cell.angle_beta   90.00
_cell.angle_gamma   90.00
#
_symmetry.space_group_name_H-M   'P 1'
#
loop_
_entity.id
_entity.type
_entity.pdbx_description
1 polymer ?
#
loop_
_entity_poly.entity_id
_entity_poly.type
_entity_poly.pdbx_seq_one_letter_code
_entity_poly.pdbx_strand_id
1 'polypeptide(L)'
;MKLGQSVYHMDWQSSWELPIPYLNTYDGRTIRNPDQLIKANDTTKIDLETNKIMDFFKFDVGNVVMVIGGRNIGRVGVIKN
;
A
#
# COMPACT_ATOMS: atom_id res chain seq x y z
N MET A 1 12.52 1.17 -10.74
CA MET A 1 12.68 0.66 -9.36
C MET A 1 14.17 0.53 -9.09
N LYS A 2 14.71 1.15 -8.04
CA LYS A 2 16.09 0.88 -7.60
C LYS A 2 16.08 -0.45 -6.83
N LEU A 3 17.14 -1.26 -6.94
CA LEU A 3 17.32 -2.44 -6.08
C LEU A 3 17.17 -2.03 -4.61
N GLY A 4 16.34 -2.75 -3.84
CA GLY A 4 16.07 -2.46 -2.42
C GLY A 4 14.74 -1.77 -2.11
N GLN A 5 13.90 -1.45 -3.10
CA GLN A 5 12.62 -0.77 -2.90
C GLN A 5 11.45 -1.58 -3.47
N SER A 6 10.39 -1.72 -2.70
CA SER A 6 9.16 -2.41 -3.13
C SER A 6 7.93 -1.55 -2.86
N VAL A 7 6.92 -1.76 -3.71
CA VAL A 7 5.69 -0.99 -3.76
C VAL A 7 4.56 -1.97 -3.45
N TYR A 8 3.81 -1.74 -2.38
CA TYR A 8 2.77 -2.67 -1.91
C TYR A 8 1.44 -1.98 -1.71
N HIS A 9 0.39 -2.69 -2.08
CA HIS A 9 -0.99 -2.39 -1.69
C HIS A 9 -1.21 -2.73 -0.21
N MET A 10 -2.11 -1.99 0.43
CA MET A 10 -2.28 -2.04 1.87
C MET A 10 -3.72 -2.24 2.31
N ASP A 11 -3.88 -3.09 3.33
CA ASP A 11 -5.12 -3.30 4.04
C ASP A 11 -5.02 -2.66 5.43
N TRP A 12 -5.91 -1.70 5.68
CA TRP A 12 -5.97 -1.01 6.97
C TRP A 12 -6.85 -1.81 7.95
N GLN A 13 -6.33 -2.12 9.13
CA GLN A 13 -7.09 -2.76 10.20
C GLN A 13 -7.00 -1.92 11.47
N SER A 14 -8.08 -1.22 11.83
CA SER A 14 -8.28 -0.80 13.22
C SER A 14 -8.88 -1.95 14.01
N SER A 15 -8.08 -2.60 14.85
CA SER A 15 -8.66 -3.36 15.95
C SER A 15 -8.98 -2.38 17.09
N TRP A 16 -10.25 -2.36 17.50
CA TRP A 16 -10.74 -1.62 18.65
C TRP A 16 -10.15 -2.11 19.99
N GLU A 17 -9.24 -3.09 19.94
CA GLU A 17 -8.59 -3.75 21.07
C GLU A 17 -7.11 -3.35 21.25
N LEU A 18 -6.47 -2.74 20.24
CA LEU A 18 -5.06 -2.32 20.33
C LEU A 18 -4.94 -0.78 20.24
N PRO A 19 -4.33 -0.11 21.22
CA PRO A 19 -4.21 1.36 21.26
C PRO A 19 -3.28 1.95 20.19
N ILE A 20 -2.70 1.11 19.32
CA ILE A 20 -1.64 1.49 18.39
C ILE A 20 -2.12 1.20 16.97
N PRO A 21 -2.26 2.20 16.09
CA PRO A 21 -2.56 2.00 14.68
C PRO A 21 -1.48 1.15 14.01
N TYR A 22 -1.92 0.15 13.23
CA TYR A 22 -1.05 -0.65 12.39
C TYR A 22 -1.69 -0.88 11.04
N LEU A 23 -0.86 -1.28 10.08
CA LEU A 23 -1.29 -1.53 8.73
C LEU A 23 -0.61 -2.80 8.21
N ASN A 24 -1.36 -3.56 7.42
CA ASN A 24 -0.90 -4.81 6.86
C ASN A 24 -0.62 -4.62 5.38
N THR A 25 0.54 -5.09 4.94
CA THR A 25 0.88 -5.17 3.52
C THR A 25 0.44 -6.51 2.94
N TYR A 26 0.21 -6.54 1.64
CA TYR A 26 -0.20 -7.76 0.93
C TYR A 26 0.83 -8.92 1.04
N ASP A 27 2.10 -8.62 1.31
CA ASP A 27 3.14 -9.62 1.57
C ASP A 27 3.20 -10.07 3.05
N GLY A 28 2.21 -9.71 3.86
CA GLY A 28 2.04 -10.20 5.23
C GLY A 28 2.86 -9.46 6.29
N ARG A 29 3.48 -8.31 5.96
CA ARG A 29 4.18 -7.48 6.96
C ARG A 29 3.17 -6.63 7.72
N THR A 30 3.47 -6.38 8.99
CA THR A 30 2.72 -5.45 9.83
C THR A 30 3.58 -4.23 10.14
N ILE A 31 3.14 -3.07 9.66
CA ILE A 31 3.79 -1.78 9.93
C ILE A 31 3.05 -1.11 11.07
N ARG A 32 3.79 -0.74 12.11
CA ARG A 32 3.26 -0.04 13.29
C ARG A 32 3.48 1.46 13.14
N ASN A 33 2.57 2.26 13.69
CA ASN A 33 2.59 3.72 13.64
C ASN A 33 2.69 4.29 12.20
N PRO A 34 1.84 3.84 11.26
CA PRO A 34 1.77 4.47 9.95
C PRO A 34 1.24 5.91 10.07
N ASP A 35 1.55 6.74 9.07
CA ASP A 35 0.98 8.08 8.95
C ASP A 35 -0.57 8.00 8.90
N GLN A 36 -1.25 8.92 9.59
CA GLN A 36 -2.71 9.00 9.64
C GLN A 36 -3.35 9.29 8.27
N LEU A 37 -2.58 9.79 7.31
CA LEU A 37 -3.06 10.09 5.96
C LEU A 37 -3.23 8.84 5.08
N ILE A 38 -2.63 7.71 5.46
CA ILE A 38 -2.65 6.46 4.68
C ILE A 38 -3.98 5.74 4.92
N LYS A 39 -4.70 5.43 3.85
CA LYS A 39 -5.98 4.72 3.90
C LYS A 39 -5.87 3.33 3.27
N ALA A 40 -6.89 2.51 3.52
CA ALA A 40 -7.03 1.23 2.82
C ALA A 40 -7.01 1.45 1.29
N ASN A 41 -6.36 0.54 0.58
CA ASN A 41 -6.09 0.56 -0.86
C ASN A 41 -5.01 1.53 -1.35
N ASP A 42 -4.50 2.41 -0.49
CA ASP A 42 -3.32 3.20 -0.83
C ASP A 42 -2.12 2.27 -1.02
N THR A 43 -1.19 2.74 -1.83
CA THR A 43 0.03 2.02 -2.14
C THR A 43 1.19 2.71 -1.45
N THR A 44 2.01 2.01 -0.68
CA THR A 44 3.24 2.62 -0.14
C THR A 44 4.48 2.00 -0.72
N LYS A 45 5.52 2.81 -0.72
CA LYS A 45 6.87 2.42 -1.01
C LYS A 45 7.58 2.15 0.30
N ILE A 46 8.10 0.94 0.45
CA ILE A 46 8.81 0.50 1.64
C ILE A 46 10.26 0.24 1.26
N ASP A 47 11.15 0.64 2.17
CA ASP A 47 12.55 0.25 2.12
C ASP A 47 12.72 -1.18 2.66
N LEU A 48 13.30 -2.07 1.84
CA LEU A 48 13.36 -3.50 2.16
C LEU A 48 14.30 -3.83 3.32
N GLU A 49 15.30 -3.00 3.59
CA GLU A 49 16.30 -3.22 4.64
C GLU A 49 15.76 -2.75 6.00
N THR A 50 15.16 -1.57 6.01
CA THR A 50 14.68 -0.92 7.23
C THR A 50 13.22 -1.21 7.56
N ASN A 51 12.45 -1.74 6.60
CA ASN A 51 10.99 -1.93 6.69
C ASN A 51 10.21 -0.64 7.02
N LYS A 52 10.78 0.52 6.68
CA LYS A 52 10.14 1.83 6.89
C LYS A 52 9.42 2.28 5.62
N ILE A 53 8.29 2.95 5.80
CA ILE A 53 7.58 3.62 4.72
C ILE A 53 8.42 4.82 4.28
N MET A 54 8.79 4.82 3.00
CA MET A 54 9.49 5.95 2.38
C MET A 54 8.51 6.96 1.80
N ASP A 55 7.46 6.47 1.15
CA ASP A 55 6.53 7.30 0.38
C ASP A 55 5.19 6.57 0.24
N PHE A 56 4.12 7.30 -0.06
CA PHE A 56 2.79 6.73 -0.27
C PHE A 56 2.03 7.40 -1.41
N PHE A 57 1.23 6.60 -2.11
CA PHE A 57 0.46 6.97 -3.27
C PHE A 57 -1.01 6.67 -3.01
N LYS A 58 -1.83 7.72 -3.08
CA LYS A 58 -3.28 7.59 -2.86
C LYS A 58 -3.95 6.85 -4.01
N PHE A 59 -4.96 6.04 -3.69
CA PHE A 59 -5.82 5.45 -4.70
C PHE A 59 -6.86 6.47 -5.18
N ASP A 60 -6.50 7.26 -6.19
CA ASP A 60 -7.33 8.36 -6.72
C ASP A 60 -7.36 8.37 -8.27
N VAL A 61 -8.36 9.06 -8.83
CA VAL A 61 -8.57 9.21 -10.26
C VAL A 61 -7.35 9.90 -10.90
N GLY A 62 -6.93 9.41 -12.06
CA GLY A 62 -5.76 9.93 -12.77
C GLY A 62 -4.44 9.21 -12.43
N ASN A 63 -4.42 8.36 -11.40
CA ASN A 63 -3.24 7.57 -11.08
C ASN A 63 -3.12 6.33 -11.97
N VAL A 64 -1.87 5.97 -12.31
CA VAL A 64 -1.55 4.75 -13.07
C VAL A 64 -1.50 3.58 -12.09
N VAL A 65 -2.28 2.54 -12.36
CA VAL A 65 -2.37 1.33 -11.54
C VAL A 65 -2.26 0.07 -12.39
N MET A 66 -1.89 -1.02 -11.71
CA MET A 66 -1.83 -2.36 -12.28
C MET A 66 -2.97 -3.21 -11.69
N VAL A 67 -3.65 -3.97 -12.53
CA VAL A 67 -4.70 -4.89 -12.10
C VAL A 67 -4.06 -6.16 -11.52
N ILE A 68 -4.35 -6.43 -10.25
CA ILE A 68 -3.79 -7.59 -9.51
C ILE A 68 -4.76 -8.78 -9.38
N GLY A 69 -6.05 -8.60 -9.72
CA GLY A 69 -7.07 -9.65 -9.60
C GLY A 69 -8.07 -9.72 -10.77
N GLY A 70 -8.78 -10.84 -10.89
CA GLY A 70 -9.84 -11.05 -11.89
C GLY A 70 -9.36 -11.44 -13.30
N ARG A 71 -10.18 -11.18 -14.33
CA ARG A 71 -9.87 -11.57 -15.73
C ARG A 71 -8.86 -10.64 -16.43
N ASN A 72 -8.55 -9.50 -15.83
CA ASN A 72 -7.70 -8.46 -16.42
C ASN A 72 -6.32 -8.34 -15.73
N ILE A 73 -5.92 -9.35 -14.95
CA ILE A 73 -4.64 -9.36 -14.21
C ILE A 73 -3.47 -9.05 -15.14
N GLY A 74 -2.53 -8.25 -14.64
CA GLY A 74 -1.30 -7.91 -15.35
C GLY A 74 -1.41 -6.69 -16.26
N ARG A 75 -2.62 -6.15 -16.46
CA ARG A 75 -2.83 -4.94 -17.27
C ARG A 75 -2.56 -3.67 -16.46
N VAL A 76 -2.00 -2.67 -17.13
CA VAL A 76 -1.71 -1.33 -16.56
C VAL A 76 -2.65 -0.31 -17.21
N GLY A 77 -3.19 0.60 -16.42
CA GLY A 77 -4.09 1.65 -16.89
C GLY A 77 -4.18 2.82 -15.93
N VAL A 78 -4.86 3.88 -16.36
CA VAL A 78 -5.15 5.06 -15.52
C VAL A 78 -6.53 4.88 -14.90
N ILE A 79 -6.67 5.13 -13.60
CA ILE A 79 -7.98 5.14 -12.93
C ILE A 79 -8.83 6.26 -13.52
N LYS A 80 -10.01 5.89 -14.03
CA LYS A 80 -11.06 6.80 -14.49
C LYS A 80 -12.37 6.46 -13.77
N ASN A 81 -13.23 7.47 -13.58
CA ASN A 81 -14.61 7.29 -13.12
C ASN A 81 -15.47 6.74 -14.26
#